data_AF-A0A3D4NNP0-F1
#
_entry.id   AF-A0A3D4NNP0-F1
#
_cell.length_a   1.000
_cell.length_b   1.000
_cell.length_c   1.000
_cell.angle_alpha   90.00
_cell.angle_beta   90.00
_cell.angle_gamma   90.00
#
_symmetry.space_group_name_H-M   'P 1'
#
loop_
_entity.id
_entity.type
_entity.pdbx_description
1 polymer ?
#
loop_
_entity_poly.entity_id
_entity_poly.type
_entity_poly.pdbx_seq_one_letter_code
_entity_poly.pdbx_strand_id
1 'polypeptide(L)' 'VNDDGVRRFIALVDECYDRKVPLYLEAQVPMESLYTEGYLEFPFRRTLSRLQEMQLQRFADA' A
#
# COMPACT_ATOMS: atom_id res chain seq x y z
N VAL A 1 21.07 -2.53 -1.64
CA VAL A 1 20.94 -1.05 -1.64
C VAL A 1 19.71 -0.56 -2.40
N ASN A 2 18.87 -1.41 -3.00
CA ASN A 2 17.87 -0.93 -3.98
C ASN A 2 16.40 -1.24 -3.66
N ASP A 3 16.01 -1.32 -2.38
CA ASP A 3 14.60 -1.51 -1.99
C ASP A 3 14.02 -0.31 -1.20
N ASP A 4 14.79 0.77 -1.04
CA ASP A 4 14.42 1.88 -0.15
C ASP A 4 13.10 2.56 -0.57
N GLY A 5 12.82 2.63 -1.88
CA GLY A 5 11.55 3.14 -2.38
C GLY A 5 10.36 2.28 -1.93
N VAL A 6 10.50 0.97 -2.05
CA VAL A 6 9.46 0.00 -1.65
C VAL A 6 9.27 0.02 -0.13
N ARG A 7 10.36 0.08 0.64
CA ARG A 7 10.29 0.21 2.11
C ARG A 7 9.55 1.46 2.55
N ARG A 8 9.85 2.61 1.92
CA ARG A 8 9.15 3.87 2.20
C ARG A 8 7.68 3.82 1.81
N PHE A 9 7.36 3.20 0.67
CA PHE A 9 5.97 3.03 0.25
C PHE A 9 5.18 2.17 1.24
N ILE A 10 5.74 1.02 1.65
CA ILE A 10 5.13 0.16 2.68
C ILE A 10 4.91 0.96 3.97
N ALA A 11 5.92 1.68 4.45
CA ALA A 11 5.82 2.46 5.68
C ALA A 11 4.75 3.58 5.60
N LEU A 12 4.63 4.25 4.44
CA LEU A 12 3.61 5.26 4.22
C LEU A 12 2.20 4.66 4.29
N VAL A 13 1.97 3.55 3.58
CA VAL A 13 0.67 2.87 3.59
C VAL A 13 0.33 2.40 5.00
N ASP A 14 1.29 1.83 5.72
CA ASP A 14 1.09 1.33 7.08
C ASP A 14 0.71 2.48 8.04
N GLU A 15 1.41 3.61 8.01
CA GLU A 15 1.06 4.79 8.83
C GLU A 15 -0.31 5.36 8.47
N CYS A 16 -0.66 5.45 7.19
CA CYS A 16 -1.98 5.91 6.75
C CYS A 16 -3.09 4.95 7.21
N TYR A 17 -2.86 3.65 7.10
CA TYR A 17 -3.80 2.62 7.55
C TYR A 17 -4.01 2.70 9.07
N ASP A 18 -2.93 2.71 9.86
CA ASP A 18 -2.97 2.72 11.32
C ASP A 18 -3.64 3.99 11.87
N ARG A 19 -3.37 5.13 11.23
CA ARG A 19 -3.98 6.42 11.60
C ARG A 19 -5.34 6.67 10.97
N LYS A 20 -5.84 5.74 10.14
CA LYS A 20 -7.10 5.88 9.41
C LYS A 20 -7.13 7.18 8.58
N VAL A 21 -6.02 7.49 7.93
CA VAL A 21 -5.89 8.63 7.02
C VAL A 21 -6.20 8.16 5.60
N PRO A 22 -7.14 8.81 4.87
CA PRO A 22 -7.43 8.47 3.48
C PRO A 22 -6.18 8.61 2.62
N LEU A 23 -5.92 7.60 1.78
CA LEU A 23 -4.81 7.58 0.84
C LEU A 23 -5.34 7.41 -0.58
N TYR A 24 -5.04 8.38 -1.44
CA TYR A 24 -5.33 8.32 -2.87
C TYR A 24 -4.07 7.96 -3.64
N LEU A 25 -4.16 6.93 -4.49
CA LEU A 25 -3.06 6.45 -5.31
C LEU A 25 -3.52 6.30 -6.76
N GLU A 26 -2.66 6.71 -7.68
CA GLU A 26 -2.81 6.46 -9.11
C GLU A 26 -1.53 5.79 -9.61
N ALA A 27 -1.70 4.75 -10.41
CA ALA A 27 -0.58 4.02 -11.00
C ALA A 27 -0.94 3.57 -12.42
N GLN A 28 0.08 3.43 -13.27
CA GLN A 28 -0.07 2.94 -14.64
C GLN A 28 -0.40 1.44 -14.72
N VAL A 29 -0.26 0.73 -13.60
CA VAL A 29 -0.48 -0.72 -13.50
C VAL A 29 -1.47 -1.02 -12.38
N PRO A 30 -2.16 -2.18 -12.43
CA PRO A 30 -2.98 -2.65 -11.32
C PRO A 30 -2.18 -2.76 -10.02
N MET A 31 -2.89 -2.68 -8.88
CA MET A 31 -2.27 -2.66 -7.55
C MET A 31 -1.42 -3.91 -7.30
N GLU A 32 -1.90 -5.07 -7.72
CA GLU A 32 -1.23 -6.37 -7.61
C GLU A 32 0.08 -6.44 -8.42
N SER A 33 0.25 -5.52 -9.38
CA SER A 33 1.43 -5.41 -10.24
C SER A 33 2.40 -4.29 -9.81
N LEU A 34 2.14 -3.59 -8.69
CA LEU A 34 3.03 -2.53 -8.19
C LEU A 34 4.38 -3.07 -7.73
N TYR A 35 4.43 -4.32 -7.29
CA TYR A 35 5.66 -4.99 -6.88
C TYR A 35 5.50 -6.50 -7.03
N THR A 36 6.10 -7.07 -8.07
CA THR A 36 5.90 -8.48 -8.46
C THR A 36 7.00 -9.40 -7.96
N GLU A 37 8.24 -8.91 -7.87
CA GLU A 37 9.42 -9.73 -7.54
C GLU A 37 10.39 -8.95 -6.64
N GLY A 38 11.07 -9.67 -5.74
CA GLY A 38 12.19 -9.17 -4.94
C GLY A 38 12.05 -9.45 -3.44
N TYR A 39 13.02 -8.99 -2.65
CA TYR A 39 13.15 -9.38 -1.23
C TYR A 39 11.96 -8.99 -0.34
N LEU A 40 11.20 -7.95 -0.71
CA LEU A 40 10.06 -7.43 0.06
C LEU A 40 8.70 -7.97 -0.38
N GLU A 41 8.64 -9.05 -1.15
CA GLU A 41 7.37 -9.58 -1.70
C GLU A 41 6.35 -9.92 -0.60
N PHE A 42 6.77 -10.58 0.47
CA PHE A 42 5.87 -10.93 1.59
C PHE A 42 5.39 -9.70 2.38
N PRO A 43 6.27 -8.75 2.77
CA PRO A 43 5.84 -7.45 3.29
C PRO A 43 4.86 -6.72 2.37
N PHE A 44 5.13 -6.67 1.06
CA PHE A 44 4.32 -5.95 0.10
C PHE A 44 2.93 -6.58 -0.08
N ARG A 45 2.82 -7.91 0.00
CA ARG A 45 1.51 -8.60 0.03
C ARG A 45 0.61 -8.11 1.16
N ARG A 46 1.17 -7.81 2.34
CA ARG A 46 0.38 -7.21 3.45
C ARG A 46 -0.05 -5.78 3.12
N THR A 47 0.82 -5.00 2.49
CA THR A 47 0.51 -3.65 2.01
C THR A 47 -0.65 -3.68 1.01
N LEU A 48 -0.67 -4.65 0.09
CA LEU A 48 -1.80 -4.84 -0.85
C LEU A 48 -3.12 -5.10 -0.12
N SER A 49 -3.13 -6.00 0.87
CA SER A 49 -4.35 -6.27 1.65
C SER A 49 -4.85 -5.03 2.38
N ARG A 50 -3.96 -4.23 2.98
CA ARG A 50 -4.33 -2.96 3.63
C ARG A 50 -4.92 -1.95 2.65
N LEU A 51 -4.32 -1.80 1.48
CA LEU A 51 -4.85 -0.92 0.44
C LEU A 51 -6.25 -1.38 -0.03
N GLN A 52 -6.46 -2.68 -0.23
CA GLN A 52 -7.77 -3.24 -0.57
C GLN A 52 -8.80 -3.00 0.54
N GLU A 53 -8.42 -3.19 1.81
CA GLU A 53 -9.27 -2.87 2.94
C GLU A 53 -9.63 -1.38 2.97
N MET A 54 -8.66 -0.48 2.76
CA MET A 54 -8.89 0.96 2.71
C MET A 54 -9.79 1.38 1.54
N GLN A 55 -9.81 0.63 0.43
CA GLN A 55 -10.76 0.84 -0.68
C GLN A 55 -12.19 0.40 -0.30
N LEU A 56 -12.33 -0.68 0.48
CA LEU A 56 -13.62 -1.21 0.90
C LEU A 56 -14.18 -0.47 2.12
N GLN A 57 -13.32 0.15 2.93
CA GLN A 57 -13.75 0.99 4.04
C GLN A 57 -14.27 2.33 3.50
N ARG A 58 -15.52 2.65 3.88
CA ARG A 58 -16.18 3.96 3.67
C ARG A 58 -15.45 5.07 4.44
N PHE A 59 -14.26 5.45 4.00
CA PHE A 59 -13.58 6.69 4.41
C PHE A 59 -14.26 7.96 3.87
N ALA A 60 -15.48 7.82 3.33
CA ALA A 60 -16.32 8.89 2.80
C ALA A 60 -17.49 9.27 3.73
N ASP A 61 -17.64 8.65 4.91
CA ASP A 61 -18.72 8.96 5.85
C ASP A 61 -18.25 9.79 7.06
N ALA A 62 -17.53 10.89 6.81
CA ALA A 62 -17.30 11.95 7.79
C ALA A 62 -17.77 13.30 7.22
#